data_AF-A0A9N9FE77-F1
#
_entry.id   AF-A0A9N9FE77-F1
#
_cell.length_a   1.000
_cell.length_b   1.000
_cell.length_c   1.000
_cell.angle_alpha   90.00
_cell.angle_beta   90.00
_cell.angle_gamma   90.00
#
_symmetry.space_group_name_H-M   'P 1'
#
loop_
_entity.id
_entity.type
_entity.pdbx_description
1 polymer ?
#
loop_
_entity_poly.entity_id
_entity_poly.type
_entity_poly.pdbx_seq_one_letter_code
_entity_poly.pdbx_strand_id
1 'polypeptide(L)'
;MLSSTPLIPKYNQSLIELLEIIEKARDLDGKSSNPLSYRHAIAALKAYPREIKSETEARQIKGTIEEAENLLNSERFLVLSTFSQVYGVGYKPLKYGIARVIGPLMMPVKILISLKLNESDWNSLNSFKKSPVDPKCTLTPVGGYRRGKEFNGDVDVIVTHPVEEAATQLLPRIIDKLSQKGYLKYKMWHGHTVPRHKMYGRTVPKHNILDKCICAFYHPSAKLHRQVDIIIAPHSLYPTAVVGWTGSRQFERSFKLYAS
;
A
#
# COMPACT_ATOMS: atom_id res chain seq x y z
N MET A 1 -9.15 -22.67 5.14
CA MET A 1 -9.05 -22.35 6.58
C MET A 1 -8.75 -20.87 6.74
N LEU A 2 -9.48 -20.19 7.62
CA LEU A 2 -9.06 -18.88 8.14
C LEU A 2 -7.82 -19.13 9.00
N SER A 3 -6.68 -18.55 8.63
CA SER A 3 -5.43 -18.72 9.37
C SER A 3 -4.87 -17.34 9.73
N SER A 4 -4.36 -17.22 10.95
CA SER A 4 -3.62 -16.02 11.36
C SER A 4 -2.30 -16.01 10.58
N THR A 5 -2.08 -14.96 9.77
CA THR A 5 -0.81 -14.76 9.06
C THR A 5 0.01 -13.73 9.81
N PRO A 6 1.02 -14.15 10.61
CA PRO A 6 1.84 -13.21 11.36
C PRO A 6 2.72 -12.38 10.42
N LEU A 7 3.08 -11.18 10.89
CA LEU A 7 4.04 -10.32 10.17
C LEU A 7 5.43 -10.97 10.12
N ILE A 8 5.90 -11.41 11.28
CA ILE A 8 7.16 -12.16 11.45
C ILE A 8 6.77 -13.62 11.69
N PRO A 9 7.01 -14.52 10.73
CA PRO A 9 6.71 -15.94 10.89
C PRO A 9 7.67 -16.59 11.88
N LYS A 10 7.17 -17.57 12.63
CA LYS A 10 7.99 -18.33 13.59
C LYS A 10 8.92 -19.33 12.89
N TYR A 11 8.54 -19.79 11.69
CA TYR A 11 9.24 -20.83 10.93
C TYR A 11 9.33 -20.45 9.45
N ASN A 12 10.26 -21.09 8.73
CA ASN A 12 10.41 -21.00 7.27
C ASN A 12 10.78 -19.59 6.73
N GLN A 13 11.35 -18.70 7.56
CA GLN A 13 11.69 -17.32 7.17
C GLN A 13 12.52 -17.25 5.89
N SER A 14 13.62 -18.01 5.80
CA SER A 14 14.50 -17.99 4.62
C SER A 14 13.78 -18.40 3.33
N LEU A 15 12.94 -19.44 3.40
CA LEU A 15 12.15 -19.87 2.25
C LEU A 15 11.12 -18.81 1.84
N ILE A 16 10.49 -18.17 2.81
CA ILE A 16 9.54 -17.08 2.58
C ILE A 16 10.22 -15.91 1.87
N GLU A 17 11.41 -15.51 2.28
CA GLU A 17 12.18 -14.42 1.65
C GLU A 17 12.51 -14.72 0.19
N LEU A 18 12.91 -15.95 -0.14
CA LEU A 18 13.18 -16.38 -1.52
C LEU A 18 11.92 -16.32 -2.39
N LEU A 19 10.78 -16.78 -1.87
CA LEU A 19 9.51 -16.71 -2.59
C LEU A 19 9.03 -15.27 -2.78
N GLU A 20 9.29 -14.37 -1.83
CA GLU A 20 8.99 -12.94 -1.95
C GLU A 20 9.81 -12.28 -3.08
N ILE A 21 11.07 -12.70 -3.29
CA ILE A 21 11.90 -12.26 -4.43
C ILE A 21 11.27 -12.70 -5.76
N ILE A 22 10.91 -13.98 -5.87
CA ILE A 22 10.30 -14.52 -7.10
C ILE A 22 8.94 -13.86 -7.36
N GLU A 23 8.11 -13.71 -6.33
CA GLU A 23 6.82 -13.03 -6.42
C GLU A 23 6.97 -11.60 -6.97
N LYS A 24 7.92 -10.84 -6.43
CA LYS A 24 8.23 -9.48 -6.89
C LYS A 24 8.67 -9.47 -8.35
N ALA A 25 9.56 -10.39 -8.75
CA ALA A 25 10.02 -10.48 -10.13
C ALA A 25 8.85 -10.75 -11.09
N ARG A 26 7.95 -11.67 -10.73
CA ARG A 26 6.76 -11.96 -11.53
C ARG A 26 5.80 -10.78 -11.63
N ASP A 27 5.66 -10.00 -10.56
CA ASP A 27 4.80 -8.80 -10.54
C ASP A 27 5.38 -7.71 -11.47
N LEU A 28 6.70 -7.53 -11.44
CA LEU A 28 7.43 -6.60 -12.33
C LEU A 28 7.37 -7.00 -13.81
N ASP A 29 7.32 -8.31 -14.12
CA ASP A 29 7.18 -8.81 -15.50
C ASP A 29 5.75 -8.66 -16.07
N GLY A 30 4.77 -8.26 -15.25
CA GLY A 30 3.39 -8.01 -15.68
C GLY A 30 2.60 -9.28 -16.05
N LYS A 31 3.08 -10.47 -15.69
CA LYS A 31 2.39 -11.75 -15.89
C LYS A 31 1.44 -12.01 -14.72
N SER A 32 0.22 -11.47 -14.77
CA SER A 32 -0.73 -11.37 -13.65
C SER A 32 -1.11 -12.68 -12.92
N SER A 33 -1.04 -13.84 -13.58
CA SER A 33 -1.39 -15.14 -12.97
C SER A 33 -0.29 -15.71 -12.06
N ASN A 34 0.97 -15.35 -12.30
CA ASN A 34 2.12 -16.00 -11.64
C ASN A 34 2.37 -15.48 -10.20
N PRO A 35 2.28 -14.16 -9.88
CA PRO A 35 2.50 -13.66 -8.53
C PRO A 35 1.50 -14.17 -7.49
N LEU A 36 0.25 -14.44 -7.90
CA LEU A 36 -0.80 -14.83 -6.97
C LEU A 36 -0.52 -16.20 -6.33
N SER A 37 0.04 -17.15 -7.08
CA SER A 37 0.40 -18.46 -6.51
C SER A 37 1.49 -18.33 -5.45
N TYR A 38 2.51 -17.49 -5.69
CA TYR A 38 3.54 -17.23 -4.69
C TYR A 38 2.97 -16.53 -3.45
N ARG A 39 2.06 -15.55 -3.61
CA ARG A 39 1.38 -14.92 -2.46
C ARG A 39 0.61 -15.92 -1.61
N HIS A 40 -0.08 -16.88 -2.22
CA HIS A 40 -0.79 -17.93 -1.49
C HIS A 40 0.19 -18.85 -0.74
N ALA A 41 1.28 -19.27 -1.41
CA ALA A 41 2.32 -20.09 -0.79
C ALA A 41 2.98 -19.37 0.40
N ILE A 42 3.37 -18.11 0.23
CA ILE A 42 3.96 -17.27 1.30
C ILE A 42 3.00 -17.14 2.48
N ALA A 43 1.71 -16.86 2.24
CA ALA A 43 0.73 -16.74 3.32
C ALA A 43 0.55 -18.06 4.09
N ALA A 44 0.51 -19.19 3.38
CA ALA A 44 0.43 -20.52 3.99
C ALA A 44 1.68 -20.84 4.82
N LEU A 45 2.87 -20.53 4.31
CA LEU A 45 4.15 -20.72 5.01
C LEU A 45 4.26 -19.85 6.26
N LYS A 46 3.82 -18.59 6.19
CA LYS A 46 3.81 -17.67 7.34
C LYS A 46 2.93 -18.20 8.48
N ALA A 47 1.83 -18.86 8.15
CA ALA A 47 0.92 -19.47 9.12
C ALA A 47 1.30 -20.92 9.50
N TYR A 48 2.35 -21.49 8.90
CA TYR A 48 2.68 -22.90 9.07
C TYR A 48 3.30 -23.14 10.46
N PRO A 49 2.83 -24.16 11.23
CA PRO A 49 3.16 -24.28 12.65
C PRO A 49 4.51 -24.91 12.96
N ARG A 50 5.33 -25.20 11.93
CA ARG A 50 6.65 -25.84 12.06
C ARG A 50 7.53 -25.57 10.84
N GLU A 51 8.78 -26.02 10.87
CA GLU A 51 9.61 -26.07 9.66
C GLU A 51 9.12 -27.16 8.70
N ILE A 52 9.31 -26.91 7.40
CA ILE A 52 9.18 -27.93 6.37
C ILE A 52 10.37 -28.88 6.48
N LYS A 53 10.09 -30.18 6.49
CA LYS A 53 11.11 -31.20 6.78
C LYS A 53 11.33 -32.20 5.64
N SER A 54 10.50 -32.19 4.60
CA SER A 54 10.60 -33.16 3.51
C SER A 54 10.56 -32.53 2.14
N GLU A 55 11.22 -33.20 1.19
CA GLU A 55 11.16 -32.84 -0.22
C GLU A 55 9.73 -32.92 -0.78
N THR A 56 8.92 -33.86 -0.29
CA THR A 56 7.50 -33.99 -0.67
C THR A 56 6.67 -32.78 -0.27
N GLU A 57 6.92 -32.19 0.90
CA GLU A 57 6.31 -30.93 1.34
C GLU A 57 6.82 -29.75 0.50
N ALA A 58 8.14 -29.71 0.23
CA ALA A 58 8.76 -28.64 -0.55
C ALA A 58 8.32 -28.63 -2.02
N ARG A 59 8.10 -29.80 -2.65
CA ARG A 59 7.68 -29.92 -4.07
C ARG A 59 6.32 -29.30 -4.37
N GLN A 60 5.49 -29.07 -3.37
CA GLN A 60 4.21 -28.37 -3.54
C GLN A 60 4.38 -26.84 -3.69
N ILE A 61 5.58 -26.33 -3.39
CA ILE A 61 5.93 -24.91 -3.45
C ILE A 61 6.56 -24.64 -4.81
N LYS A 62 6.06 -23.61 -5.50
CA LYS A 62 6.63 -23.17 -6.79
C LYS A 62 7.87 -22.31 -6.54
N GLY A 63 8.86 -22.40 -7.42
CA GLY A 63 10.12 -21.62 -7.36
C GLY A 63 11.28 -22.37 -6.68
N THR A 64 12.51 -22.07 -7.07
CA THR A 64 13.73 -22.68 -6.50
C THR A 64 14.67 -21.63 -5.88
N ILE A 65 15.59 -22.09 -5.02
CA ILE A 65 16.63 -21.23 -4.42
C ILE A 65 17.50 -20.61 -5.51
N GLU A 66 17.97 -21.43 -6.46
CA GLU A 66 18.77 -21.00 -7.60
C GLU A 66 18.07 -19.91 -8.43
N GLU A 67 16.75 -20.00 -8.62
CA GLU A 67 15.98 -18.97 -9.32
C GLU A 67 16.02 -17.63 -8.57
N ALA A 68 15.82 -17.66 -7.25
CA ALA A 68 15.85 -16.45 -6.43
C ALA A 68 17.26 -15.81 -6.40
N GLU A 69 18.31 -16.62 -6.30
CA GLU A 69 19.70 -16.16 -6.37
C GLU A 69 20.03 -15.54 -7.74
N ASN A 70 19.61 -16.19 -8.82
CA ASN A 70 19.77 -15.67 -10.18
C ASN A 70 19.03 -14.33 -10.37
N LEU A 71 17.85 -14.17 -9.77
CA LEU A 71 17.12 -12.90 -9.78
C LEU A 71 17.83 -11.80 -8.98
N LEU A 72 18.39 -12.11 -7.81
CA LEU A 72 19.16 -11.15 -7.02
C LEU A 72 20.41 -10.65 -7.76
N ASN A 73 21.01 -11.49 -8.60
CA ASN A 73 22.14 -11.13 -9.45
C ASN A 73 21.73 -10.53 -10.81
N SER A 74 20.43 -10.45 -11.11
CA SER A 74 19.95 -9.91 -12.38
C SER A 74 19.89 -8.39 -12.35
N GLU A 75 20.71 -7.73 -13.17
CA GLU A 75 20.68 -6.26 -13.36
C GLU A 75 19.27 -5.77 -13.67
N ARG A 76 18.56 -6.46 -14.57
CA ARG A 76 17.17 -6.13 -14.93
C ARG A 76 16.27 -6.14 -13.69
N PHE A 77 16.33 -7.18 -12.86
CA PHE A 77 15.51 -7.26 -11.66
C PHE A 77 15.86 -6.14 -10.68
N LEU A 78 17.14 -5.89 -10.43
CA LEU A 78 17.62 -4.84 -9.52
C LEU A 78 17.14 -3.45 -9.97
N VAL A 79 17.29 -3.15 -11.27
CA VAL A 79 16.85 -1.88 -11.86
C VAL A 79 15.33 -1.72 -11.73
N LEU A 80 14.55 -2.71 -12.17
CA LEU A 80 13.08 -2.65 -12.09
C LEU A 80 12.60 -2.54 -10.63
N SER A 81 13.21 -3.31 -9.72
CA SER A 81 12.94 -3.30 -8.27
C SER A 81 13.24 -1.96 -7.62
N THR A 82 14.24 -1.24 -8.11
CA THR A 82 14.62 0.09 -7.65
C THR A 82 13.66 1.14 -8.18
N PHE A 83 13.41 1.17 -9.49
CA PHE A 83 12.50 2.14 -10.11
C PHE A 83 11.05 1.97 -9.65
N SER A 84 10.60 0.76 -9.32
CA SER A 84 9.25 0.54 -8.79
C SER A 84 8.99 1.21 -7.44
N GLN A 85 10.04 1.67 -6.75
CA GLN A 85 9.92 2.41 -5.48
C GLN A 85 9.68 3.91 -5.67
N VAL A 86 9.73 4.39 -6.91
CA VAL A 86 9.42 5.77 -7.26
C VAL A 86 7.91 5.91 -7.46
N TYR A 87 7.30 6.85 -6.76
CA TYR A 87 5.87 7.12 -6.92
C TYR A 87 5.50 7.39 -8.39
N GLY A 88 4.42 6.76 -8.87
CA GLY A 88 3.96 6.89 -10.25
C GLY A 88 4.70 6.00 -11.26
N VAL A 89 5.80 5.36 -10.88
CA VAL A 89 6.56 4.44 -11.74
C VAL A 89 6.08 3.01 -11.51
N GLY A 90 5.04 2.62 -12.26
CA GLY A 90 4.58 1.23 -12.32
C GLY A 90 5.41 0.36 -13.27
N TYR A 91 5.10 -0.94 -13.31
CA TYR A 91 5.73 -1.90 -14.22
C TYR A 91 5.47 -1.57 -15.71
N LYS A 92 4.29 -1.03 -16.05
CA LYS A 92 3.90 -0.73 -17.43
C LYS A 92 4.83 0.30 -18.09
N PRO A 93 5.10 1.48 -17.48
CA PRO A 93 6.10 2.43 -17.97
C PRO A 93 7.50 1.82 -18.20
N LEU A 94 7.96 0.96 -17.29
CA LEU A 94 9.31 0.38 -17.34
C LEU A 94 9.52 -0.62 -18.49
N LYS A 95 8.44 -1.28 -18.96
CA LYS A 95 8.50 -2.22 -20.08
C LYS A 95 8.85 -1.55 -21.42
N TYR A 96 8.55 -0.26 -21.58
CA TYR A 96 8.78 0.49 -22.83
C TYR A 96 10.16 1.18 -22.87
N GLY A 97 11.05 0.85 -21.94
CA GLY A 97 12.45 1.30 -21.90
C GLY A 97 12.74 2.24 -20.73
N ILE A 98 13.76 1.90 -19.94
CA ILE A 98 14.23 2.69 -18.79
C ILE A 98 14.60 4.13 -19.21
N ALA A 99 15.18 4.31 -20.40
CA ALA A 99 15.53 5.63 -20.93
C ALA A 99 14.32 6.57 -21.12
N ARG A 100 13.14 6.05 -21.45
CA ARG A 100 11.89 6.83 -21.56
C ARG A 100 11.32 7.22 -20.20
N VAL A 101 11.72 6.54 -19.12
CA VAL A 101 11.31 6.84 -17.75
C VAL A 101 12.25 7.87 -17.10
N ILE A 102 13.56 7.81 -17.40
CA ILE A 102 14.57 8.74 -16.86
C ILE A 102 14.42 10.16 -17.44
N GLY A 103 14.10 10.31 -18.73
CA GLY A 103 13.94 11.64 -19.35
C GLY A 103 12.91 12.55 -18.66
N PRO A 104 11.69 12.07 -18.36
CA PRO A 104 10.69 12.84 -17.60
C PRO A 104 10.98 12.97 -16.10
N LEU A 105 11.79 12.07 -15.52
CA LEU A 105 12.21 12.11 -14.11
C LEU A 105 13.17 13.28 -13.79
N MET A 106 13.70 13.98 -14.80
CA MET A 106 14.52 15.19 -14.65
C MET A 106 13.71 16.51 -14.56
N MET A 107 12.39 16.48 -14.74
CA MET A 107 11.54 17.63 -14.37
C MET A 107 11.40 17.68 -12.84
N PRO A 108 11.05 18.82 -12.20
CA PRO A 108 11.18 19.03 -10.74
C PRO A 108 10.15 18.26 -9.88
N VAL A 109 9.80 17.04 -10.30
CA VAL A 109 9.19 16.01 -9.48
C VAL A 109 10.28 15.55 -8.51
N LYS A 110 10.38 16.26 -7.38
CA LYS A 110 11.11 15.77 -6.20
C LYS A 110 10.72 14.31 -6.01
N ILE A 111 11.66 13.42 -6.32
CA ILE A 111 11.50 11.98 -6.27
C ILE A 111 11.13 11.67 -4.82
N LEU A 112 9.85 11.42 -4.54
CA LEU A 112 9.52 10.62 -3.37
C LEU A 112 9.97 9.21 -3.72
N ILE A 113 11.23 8.95 -3.43
CA ILE A 113 11.65 7.60 -3.09
C ILE A 113 10.71 7.21 -1.95
N SER A 114 10.05 6.07 -2.08
CA SER A 114 9.23 5.49 -1.03
C SER A 114 10.14 5.12 0.16
N LEU A 115 10.56 6.15 0.89
CA LEU A 115 11.46 6.06 2.02
C LEU A 115 10.67 5.39 3.13
N LYS A 116 11.07 4.16 3.44
CA LYS A 116 10.59 3.40 4.57
C LYS A 116 10.65 4.26 5.84
N LEU A 117 9.50 4.55 6.45
CA LEU A 117 9.42 5.16 7.78
C LEU A 117 9.41 4.07 8.83
N ASN A 118 9.91 4.33 10.03
CA ASN A 118 9.70 3.41 11.15
C ASN A 118 8.40 3.77 11.92
N GLU A 119 8.01 2.96 12.91
CA GLU A 119 6.85 3.23 13.76
C GLU A 119 7.00 4.53 14.59
N SER A 120 8.21 4.87 15.01
CA SER A 120 8.45 6.10 15.77
C SER A 120 8.23 7.36 14.93
N ASP A 121 8.51 7.30 13.63
CA ASP A 121 8.22 8.38 12.69
C ASP A 121 6.70 8.59 12.48
N TRP A 122 5.91 7.50 12.46
CA TRP A 122 4.44 7.60 12.47
C TRP A 122 3.97 8.31 13.74
N ASN A 123 4.48 7.89 14.90
CA ASN A 123 4.12 8.49 16.18
C ASN A 123 4.53 9.97 16.28
N SER A 124 5.55 10.41 15.53
CA SER A 124 5.98 11.81 15.44
C SER A 124 5.15 12.67 14.49
N LEU A 125 4.24 12.10 13.68
CA LEU A 125 3.20 12.82 12.94
C LEU A 125 2.09 13.30 13.89
N ASN A 126 2.46 14.02 14.95
CA ASN A 126 1.54 14.63 15.92
C ASN A 126 0.48 15.53 15.25
N SER A 127 0.79 16.08 14.07
CA SER A 127 -0.15 16.83 13.22
C SER A 127 -1.34 16.01 12.72
N PHE A 128 -1.28 14.68 12.77
CA PHE A 128 -2.35 13.74 12.40
C PHE A 128 -3.00 13.04 13.60
N LYS A 129 -2.64 13.37 14.85
CA LYS A 129 -3.36 12.84 16.03
C LYS A 129 -4.75 13.46 16.19
N LYS A 130 -4.97 14.63 15.59
CA LYS A 130 -6.25 15.31 15.54
C LYS A 130 -6.44 15.92 14.15
N SER A 131 -7.68 16.00 13.70
CA SER A 131 -8.02 16.65 12.45
C SER A 131 -7.65 18.14 12.47
N PRO A 132 -7.07 18.68 11.39
CA PRO A 132 -6.76 20.11 11.30
C PRO A 132 -7.99 20.99 11.05
N VAL A 133 -9.17 20.40 10.83
CA VAL A 133 -10.39 21.13 10.40
C VAL A 133 -11.57 21.03 11.36
N ASP A 134 -11.69 19.94 12.11
CA ASP A 134 -12.77 19.75 13.09
C ASP A 134 -12.33 18.73 14.16
N PRO A 135 -12.32 19.06 15.45
CA PRO A 135 -11.91 18.14 16.51
C PRO A 135 -12.83 16.91 16.65
N LYS A 136 -14.04 16.92 16.09
CA LYS A 136 -14.96 15.77 16.08
C LYS A 136 -14.58 14.72 15.05
N CYS A 137 -13.68 15.01 14.12
CA CYS A 137 -13.19 14.02 13.18
C CYS A 137 -12.36 12.94 13.88
N THR A 138 -12.62 11.69 13.51
CA THR A 138 -11.80 10.55 13.89
C THR A 138 -10.77 10.28 12.80
N LEU A 139 -9.49 10.22 13.19
CA LEU A 139 -8.38 9.84 12.32
C LEU A 139 -7.91 8.45 12.72
N THR A 140 -7.79 7.54 11.75
CA THR A 140 -7.40 6.16 12.01
C THR A 140 -6.30 5.73 11.05
N PRO A 141 -5.06 5.48 11.54
CA PRO A 141 -4.05 4.85 10.72
C PRO A 141 -4.53 3.48 10.26
N VAL A 142 -4.29 3.19 9.00
CA VAL A 142 -4.57 1.89 8.38
C VAL A 142 -3.32 1.39 7.65
N GLY A 143 -3.45 0.53 6.65
CA GLY A 143 -2.33 0.09 5.85
C GLY A 143 -1.28 -0.73 6.61
N GLY A 144 -0.02 -0.60 6.19
CA GLY A 144 1.11 -1.37 6.71
C GLY A 144 1.35 -1.19 8.21
N TYR A 145 1.37 0.06 8.68
CA TYR A 145 1.64 0.38 10.09
C TYR A 145 0.59 -0.20 11.02
N ARG A 146 -0.70 -0.13 10.67
CA ARG A 146 -1.76 -0.73 11.50
C ARG A 146 -1.60 -2.26 11.65
N ARG A 147 -0.95 -2.92 10.69
CA ARG A 147 -0.61 -4.35 10.76
C ARG A 147 0.73 -4.63 11.46
N GLY A 148 1.33 -3.63 12.09
CA GLY A 148 2.58 -3.74 12.84
C GLY A 148 3.84 -3.72 11.99
N LYS A 149 3.76 -3.34 10.70
CA LYS A 149 4.99 -3.17 9.91
C LYS A 149 5.84 -2.08 10.55
N GLU A 150 7.07 -2.45 10.90
CA GLU A 150 8.06 -1.47 11.32
C GLU A 150 8.32 -0.48 10.19
N PHE A 151 8.46 -0.97 8.95
CA PHE A 151 8.75 -0.14 7.79
C PHE A 151 7.69 -0.18 6.68
N ASN A 152 7.22 0.98 6.25
CA ASN A 152 6.30 1.12 5.12
C ASN A 152 6.59 2.37 4.27
N GLY A 153 6.27 2.28 2.97
CA GLY A 153 6.63 3.28 1.97
C GLY A 153 5.72 4.52 1.91
N ASP A 154 4.52 4.38 2.47
CA ASP A 154 3.45 5.37 2.55
C ASP A 154 2.75 5.28 3.91
N VAL A 155 1.91 6.27 4.17
CA VAL A 155 1.07 6.37 5.37
C VAL A 155 -0.39 6.50 4.92
N ASP A 156 -1.19 5.50 5.23
CA ASP A 156 -2.64 5.52 4.97
C ASP A 156 -3.39 5.99 6.22
N VAL A 157 -4.24 7.00 6.07
CA VAL A 157 -5.10 7.49 7.16
C VAL A 157 -6.55 7.61 6.69
N ILE A 158 -7.45 6.92 7.39
CA ILE A 158 -8.88 7.15 7.25
C ILE A 158 -9.28 8.32 8.14
N VAL A 159 -10.08 9.22 7.58
CA VAL A 159 -10.73 10.31 8.29
C VAL A 159 -12.23 10.14 8.16
N THR A 160 -12.94 10.19 9.28
CA THR A 160 -14.40 10.22 9.30
C THR A 160 -14.89 11.31 10.24
N HIS A 161 -16.16 11.69 10.13
CA HIS A 161 -16.82 12.65 11.01
C HIS A 161 -18.16 12.05 11.46
N PRO A 162 -18.59 12.21 12.73
CA PRO A 162 -19.81 11.58 13.26
C PRO A 162 -21.10 12.06 12.57
N VAL A 163 -21.07 13.24 11.96
CA VAL A 163 -22.14 13.77 11.09
C VAL A 163 -21.81 13.45 9.63
N GLU A 164 -22.70 12.69 8.96
CA GLU A 164 -22.49 12.13 7.62
C GLU A 164 -22.25 13.23 6.57
N GLU A 165 -23.05 14.29 6.59
CA GLU A 165 -23.01 15.38 5.61
C GLU A 165 -21.69 16.15 5.67
N ALA A 166 -21.09 16.24 6.86
CA ALA A 166 -19.83 16.92 7.08
C ALA A 166 -18.65 16.23 6.38
N ALA A 167 -18.75 14.92 6.09
CA ALA A 167 -17.73 14.18 5.36
C ALA A 167 -17.55 14.68 3.91
N THR A 168 -18.61 15.18 3.28
CA THR A 168 -18.64 15.56 1.85
C THR A 168 -17.65 16.68 1.49
N GLN A 169 -17.37 17.59 2.43
CA GLN A 169 -16.44 18.71 2.23
C GLN A 169 -15.16 18.56 3.06
N LEU A 170 -14.95 17.38 3.63
CA LEU A 170 -13.87 17.18 4.58
C LEU A 170 -12.50 17.12 3.90
N LEU A 171 -12.39 16.41 2.77
CA LEU A 171 -11.13 16.28 2.04
C LEU A 171 -10.56 17.63 1.57
N PRO A 172 -11.32 18.49 0.85
CA PRO A 172 -10.80 19.78 0.41
C PRO A 172 -10.35 20.65 1.59
N ARG A 173 -11.16 20.73 2.66
CA ARG A 173 -10.83 21.50 3.86
C ARG A 173 -9.53 21.03 4.52
N ILE A 174 -9.32 19.71 4.64
CA ILE A 174 -8.09 19.13 5.21
C ILE A 174 -6.90 19.51 4.36
N ILE A 175 -7.00 19.31 3.05
CA ILE A 175 -5.93 19.62 2.09
C ILE A 175 -5.55 21.09 2.16
N ASP A 176 -6.54 22.00 2.20
CA ASP A 176 -6.30 23.43 2.25
C ASP A 176 -5.61 23.82 3.56
N LYS A 177 -6.06 23.28 4.71
CA LYS A 177 -5.40 23.53 6.00
C LYS A 177 -3.99 22.98 6.07
N LEU A 178 -3.74 21.79 5.54
CA LEU A 178 -2.38 21.22 5.50
C LEU A 178 -1.47 22.01 4.56
N SER A 179 -2.00 22.53 3.45
CA SER A 179 -1.26 23.39 2.51
C SER A 179 -0.90 24.74 3.14
N GLN A 180 -1.86 25.40 3.80
CA GLN A 180 -1.65 26.66 4.52
C GLN A 180 -0.60 26.53 5.62
N LYS A 181 -0.58 25.40 6.34
CA LYS A 181 0.45 25.11 7.35
C LYS A 181 1.80 24.66 6.76
N GLY A 182 1.90 24.54 5.44
CA GLY A 182 3.12 24.14 4.74
C GLY A 182 3.46 22.66 4.84
N TYR A 183 2.56 21.83 5.35
CA TYR A 183 2.74 20.38 5.44
C TYR A 183 2.48 19.68 4.11
N LEU A 184 1.43 20.05 3.38
CA LEU A 184 1.16 19.48 2.06
C LEU A 184 1.95 20.24 1.00
N LYS A 185 2.89 19.58 0.32
CA LYS A 185 3.73 20.20 -0.72
C LYS A 185 3.23 19.90 -2.14
N TYR A 186 2.75 18.68 -2.38
CA TYR A 186 2.24 18.27 -3.68
C TYR A 186 1.02 17.36 -3.53
N LYS A 187 -0.01 17.56 -4.36
CA LYS A 187 -1.12 16.62 -4.54
C LYS A 187 -0.73 15.69 -5.68
N MET A 188 -0.47 14.43 -5.37
CA MET A 188 -0.02 13.43 -6.35
C MET A 188 -1.20 12.72 -7.02
N TRP A 189 -2.30 12.58 -6.30
CA TRP A 189 -3.58 12.15 -6.84
C TRP A 189 -4.70 12.74 -5.99
N HIS A 190 -5.82 13.09 -6.62
CA HIS A 190 -7.02 13.55 -5.95
C HIS A 190 -8.23 12.98 -6.69
N GLY A 191 -9.17 12.40 -5.96
CA GLY A 191 -10.40 11.92 -6.58
C GLY A 191 -11.54 11.89 -5.60
N HIS A 192 -12.70 12.19 -6.15
CA HIS A 192 -13.95 12.35 -5.44
C HIS A 192 -14.83 11.10 -5.59
N THR A 193 -15.68 10.89 -4.59
CA THR A 193 -16.77 9.93 -4.58
C THR A 193 -17.71 10.27 -5.72
N VAL A 194 -17.96 9.31 -6.60
CA VAL A 194 -19.05 9.44 -7.58
C VAL A 194 -20.36 9.19 -6.84
N PRO A 195 -21.35 10.11 -6.87
CA PRO A 195 -22.63 9.90 -6.18
C PRO A 195 -23.32 8.62 -6.65
N ARG A 196 -23.80 7.80 -5.69
CA ARG A 196 -24.48 6.51 -5.93
C ARG A 196 -25.64 6.59 -6.94
N HIS A 197 -26.29 7.74 -7.10
CA HIS A 197 -27.46 7.89 -7.98
C HIS A 197 -27.15 7.83 -9.49
N LYS A 198 -25.88 7.88 -9.92
CA LYS A 198 -25.50 7.60 -11.33
C LYS A 198 -25.02 6.15 -11.57
N MET A 199 -25.12 5.26 -10.56
CA MET A 199 -24.49 3.93 -10.57
C MET A 199 -25.35 2.76 -11.09
N TYR A 200 -26.55 2.99 -11.63
CA TYR A 200 -27.25 1.93 -12.36
C TYR A 200 -26.61 1.79 -13.75
N GLY A 201 -25.77 0.76 -13.93
CA GLY A 201 -25.39 0.26 -15.27
C GLY A 201 -23.92 0.31 -15.68
N ARG A 202 -22.97 0.77 -14.84
CA ARG A 202 -21.53 0.71 -15.16
C ARG A 202 -20.69 0.20 -13.98
N THR A 203 -19.90 -0.84 -14.22
CA THR A 203 -18.94 -1.42 -13.26
C THR A 203 -17.81 -0.43 -12.98
N VAL A 204 -17.96 0.38 -11.93
CA VAL A 204 -16.89 1.29 -11.48
C VAL A 204 -15.80 0.48 -10.76
N PRO A 205 -14.51 0.73 -11.00
CA PRO A 205 -13.44 0.09 -10.25
C PRO A 205 -13.59 0.33 -8.74
N LYS A 206 -13.48 -0.74 -7.94
CA LYS A 206 -13.77 -0.80 -6.49
C LYS A 206 -13.02 0.21 -5.60
N HIS A 207 -12.01 0.91 -6.11
CA HIS A 207 -11.21 1.91 -5.38
C HIS A 207 -11.75 3.35 -5.48
N ASN A 208 -12.85 3.60 -6.21
CA ASN A 208 -13.37 4.95 -6.50
C ASN A 208 -14.63 5.34 -5.72
N ILE A 209 -14.92 4.68 -4.60
CA ILE A 209 -16.12 4.96 -3.80
C ILE A 209 -15.86 6.01 -2.71
N LEU A 210 -14.60 6.19 -2.28
CA LEU A 210 -14.23 7.13 -1.22
C LEU A 210 -13.41 8.31 -1.79
N ASP A 211 -13.70 9.50 -1.26
CA ASP A 211 -12.88 10.69 -1.43
C ASP A 211 -11.49 10.41 -0.89
N LYS A 212 -10.45 10.60 -1.70
CA LYS A 212 -9.08 10.43 -1.23
C LYS A 212 -8.10 11.36 -1.92
N CYS A 213 -7.03 11.69 -1.21
CA CYS A 213 -5.90 12.41 -1.76
C CYS A 213 -4.60 11.70 -1.39
N ILE A 214 -3.81 11.40 -2.41
CA ILE A 214 -2.45 10.91 -2.27
C ILE A 214 -1.55 12.14 -2.37
N CYS A 215 -0.80 12.44 -1.33
CA CYS A 215 -0.05 13.70 -1.25
C CYS A 215 1.38 13.51 -0.74
N ALA A 216 2.26 14.42 -1.16
CA ALA A 216 3.59 14.57 -0.59
C ALA A 216 3.50 15.49 0.64
N PHE A 217 3.53 14.88 1.81
CA PHE A 217 3.54 15.52 3.12
C PHE A 217 4.98 15.78 3.58
N TYR A 218 5.27 17.02 3.95
CA TYR A 218 6.54 17.42 4.56
C TYR A 218 6.47 17.18 6.07
N HIS A 219 7.33 16.30 6.58
CA HIS A 219 7.52 16.07 8.01
C HIS A 219 8.60 17.04 8.54
N PRO A 220 8.27 18.06 9.35
CA PRO A 220 9.25 19.06 9.75
C PRO A 220 10.38 18.50 10.59
N SER A 221 10.08 17.64 11.58
CA SER A 221 11.11 17.09 12.48
C SER A 221 12.14 16.23 11.75
N ALA A 222 11.70 15.35 10.86
CA ALA A 222 12.56 14.51 10.04
C ALA A 222 13.09 15.21 8.76
N LYS A 223 12.65 16.46 8.50
CA LYS A 223 13.03 17.28 7.33
C LYS A 223 12.91 16.58 5.97
N LEU A 224 11.83 15.84 5.77
CA LEU A 224 11.67 14.97 4.60
C LEU A 224 10.24 14.98 4.07
N HIS A 225 10.08 14.54 2.81
CA HIS A 225 8.76 14.37 2.19
C HIS A 225 8.33 12.90 2.27
N ARG A 226 7.02 12.68 2.43
CA ARG A 226 6.40 11.35 2.55
C ARG A 226 5.09 11.29 1.80
N GLN A 227 4.79 10.12 1.26
CA GLN A 227 3.48 9.87 0.71
C GLN A 227 2.51 9.65 1.87
N VAL A 228 1.45 10.43 1.89
CA VAL A 228 0.31 10.25 2.79
C VAL A 228 -0.95 10.13 1.94
N ASP A 229 -1.66 9.03 2.13
CA ASP A 229 -2.95 8.74 1.53
C ASP A 229 -4.02 9.13 2.56
N ILE A 230 -4.71 10.25 2.31
CA ILE A 230 -5.82 10.73 3.14
C ILE A 230 -7.10 10.21 2.51
N ILE A 231 -7.83 9.35 3.23
CA ILE A 231 -9.07 8.73 2.76
C ILE A 231 -10.23 9.21 3.62
N ILE A 232 -11.25 9.80 3.02
CA ILE A 232 -12.48 10.17 3.72
C ILE A 232 -13.49 9.04 3.62
N ALA A 233 -13.91 8.55 4.79
CA ALA A 233 -15.02 7.63 4.91
C ALA A 233 -16.23 8.35 5.50
N PRO A 234 -17.39 8.37 4.80
CA PRO A 234 -18.67 8.69 5.43
C PRO A 234 -18.85 7.81 6.68
N HIS A 235 -19.49 8.33 7.73
CA HIS A 235 -19.59 7.65 9.02
C HIS A 235 -20.19 6.26 8.89
N SER A 236 -21.22 6.14 8.05
CA SER A 236 -21.89 4.87 7.73
C SER A 236 -20.98 3.81 7.11
N LEU A 237 -19.91 4.22 6.42
CA LEU A 237 -18.95 3.33 5.74
C LEU A 237 -17.64 3.19 6.51
N TYR A 238 -17.47 3.87 7.64
CA TYR A 238 -16.22 3.92 8.36
C TYR A 238 -15.67 2.51 8.75
N PRO A 239 -16.46 1.58 9.33
CA PRO A 239 -15.95 0.26 9.69
C PRO A 239 -15.44 -0.54 8.49
N THR A 240 -16.17 -0.53 7.37
CA THR A 240 -15.79 -1.26 6.16
C THR A 240 -14.61 -0.62 5.45
N ALA A 241 -14.49 0.71 5.49
CA ALA A 241 -13.30 1.42 5.04
C ALA A 241 -12.08 1.02 5.87
N VAL A 242 -12.19 0.98 7.20
CA VAL A 242 -11.08 0.56 8.08
C VAL A 242 -10.61 -0.84 7.75
N VAL A 243 -11.52 -1.81 7.59
CA VAL A 243 -11.15 -3.17 7.16
C VAL A 243 -10.44 -3.12 5.80
N GLY A 244 -11.09 -2.50 4.81
CA GLY A 244 -10.63 -2.47 3.41
C GLY A 244 -9.24 -1.87 3.21
N TRP A 245 -8.93 -0.80 3.95
CA TRP A 245 -7.65 -0.11 3.88
C TRP A 245 -6.63 -0.62 4.90
N THR A 246 -7.04 -1.41 5.90
CA THR A 246 -6.09 -2.11 6.77
C THR A 246 -5.35 -3.18 6.01
N GLY A 247 -5.98 -3.86 5.05
CA GLY A 247 -5.34 -4.92 4.29
C GLY A 247 -4.96 -6.15 5.13
N SER A 248 -4.03 -7.00 4.70
CA SER A 248 -3.20 -6.91 3.49
C SER A 248 -4.00 -7.09 2.19
N ARG A 249 -3.39 -6.78 1.04
CA ARG A 249 -4.01 -7.00 -0.28
C ARG A 249 -4.51 -8.45 -0.46
N GLN A 250 -3.78 -9.42 0.10
CA GLN A 250 -4.16 -10.82 0.02
C GLN A 250 -5.32 -11.16 0.96
N PHE A 251 -5.27 -10.65 2.20
CA PHE A 251 -6.38 -10.78 3.14
C PHE A 251 -7.69 -10.24 2.53
N GLU A 252 -7.65 -9.03 1.97
CA GLU A 252 -8.81 -8.40 1.34
C GLU A 252 -9.39 -9.21 0.16
N ARG A 253 -8.53 -9.85 -0.64
CA ARG A 253 -8.97 -10.71 -1.74
C ARG A 253 -9.65 -11.97 -1.22
N SER A 254 -9.02 -12.66 -0.27
CA SER A 254 -9.57 -13.88 0.34
C SER A 254 -10.85 -13.60 1.12
N PHE A 255 -10.92 -12.48 1.85
CA PHE A 255 -12.11 -12.04 2.58
C PHE A 255 -13.29 -11.82 1.63
N LYS A 256 -13.07 -11.09 0.52
CA LYS A 256 -14.11 -10.84 -0.49
C LYS A 256 -14.56 -12.10 -1.21
N LEU A 257 -13.65 -13.04 -1.45
CA LEU A 257 -13.96 -14.34 -2.05
C LEU A 257 -14.75 -15.25 -1.09
N TYR A 258 -14.49 -15.15 0.21
CA TYR A 258 -15.23 -15.91 1.21
C TYR A 258 -16.66 -15.39 1.41
N ALA A 259 -16.86 -14.09 1.26
CA ALA A 259 -18.16 -13.44 1.41
C ALA A 259 -19.06 -13.50 0.16
N SER A 260 -18.55 -14.01 -0.98
CA SER A 260 -19.27 -14.15 -2.24
C SER A 260 -19.84 -15.54 -2.42
#